data_AF-Q5Z3K1-F1
#
_entry.id   AF-Q5Z3K1-F1
#
_cell.length_a   1.000
_cell.length_b   1.000
_cell.length_c   1.000
_cell.angle_alpha   90.00
_cell.angle_beta   90.00
_cell.angle_gamma   90.00
#
_symmetry.space_group_name_H-M   'P 1'
#
loop_
_entity.id
_entity.type
_entity.pdbx_description
1 polymer ?
#
loop_
_entity_poly.entity_id
_entity_poly.type
_entity_poly.pdbx_seq_one_letter_code
_entity_poly.pdbx_strand_id
1 'polypeptide(L)'
;MERARPHESARDRRASSRGRGAPGARALAAGAAVTAAVLLAGCDSVSGIPGDEPVAAAEPVATEPVPSSATTAPAPPPTSTLPPPPADAPEVGAVPGVPEAATAVRRWAADLETDTIAELQDKCWTLPPGTVADMYAQPQTILAALARPGTATADTVTWKSAAATVTVERAAITTGYACPRVYGPGETIGYDDADARHTVRRYLSRLVGEPLDPADTEDAHPLLCAASPATWDPTGSGRKVPAPLAANPGKLTGVTAFDGDELTSQWLSAGYITVDVPVTTAAGTTTTRTFTLAEGDEGYCLGDVTR
;
A
#
# COMPACT_ATOMS: atom_id res chain seq x y z
N MET A 1 8.89 42.41 -44.20
CA MET A 1 10.13 41.71 -44.57
C MET A 1 10.84 41.38 -43.28
N GLU A 2 11.04 40.09 -42.97
CA GLU A 2 12.12 39.47 -42.14
C GLU A 2 11.64 38.02 -41.81
N ARG A 3 11.82 37.05 -42.72
CA ARG A 3 12.62 35.81 -42.53
C ARG A 3 12.94 35.46 -41.06
N ALA A 4 12.37 34.39 -40.49
CA ALA A 4 12.88 33.00 -40.48
C ALA A 4 14.30 32.90 -39.86
N ARG A 5 14.57 32.17 -38.76
CA ARG A 5 14.51 30.71 -38.58
C ARG A 5 14.90 30.30 -37.13
N PRO A 6 14.76 29.01 -36.75
CA PRO A 6 14.77 28.49 -35.38
C PRO A 6 16.15 27.97 -34.92
N HIS A 7 16.31 27.71 -33.62
CA HIS A 7 17.36 26.83 -33.05
C HIS A 7 16.66 25.81 -32.14
N GLU A 8 16.55 24.53 -32.54
CA GLU A 8 17.54 23.44 -32.46
C GLU A 8 17.65 22.82 -31.05
N SER A 9 17.08 21.62 -30.98
CA SER A 9 17.31 20.60 -29.98
C SER A 9 18.78 20.17 -29.96
N ALA A 10 19.42 20.23 -28.80
CA ALA A 10 20.67 19.53 -28.53
C ALA A 10 20.43 18.44 -27.49
N ARG A 11 20.12 17.24 -28.00
CA ARG A 11 20.43 15.98 -27.32
C ARG A 11 21.96 15.90 -27.28
N ASP A 12 22.55 15.85 -26.09
CA ASP A 12 23.95 15.47 -25.97
C ASP A 12 24.09 14.14 -25.23
N ARG A 13 24.58 13.17 -25.99
CA ARG A 13 25.02 11.85 -25.54
C ARG A 13 26.45 12.03 -25.03
N ARG A 14 26.74 11.54 -23.82
CA ARG A 14 28.10 11.11 -23.48
C ARG A 14 28.08 9.70 -22.90
N ALA A 15 28.43 8.76 -23.76
CA ALA A 15 29.03 7.49 -23.41
C ALA A 15 30.55 7.63 -23.50
N SER A 16 31.28 7.11 -22.51
CA SER A 16 32.70 6.67 -22.46
C SER A 16 33.18 6.81 -21.01
N SER A 17 33.87 5.87 -20.35
CA SER A 17 34.62 4.70 -20.80
C SER A 17 35.05 3.83 -19.61
N ARG A 18 35.08 2.52 -19.88
CA ARG A 18 35.81 1.40 -19.23
C ARG A 18 37.12 1.74 -18.47
N GLY A 19 37.32 1.04 -17.35
CA GLY A 19 38.62 0.59 -16.81
C GLY A 19 38.38 -0.42 -15.69
N ARG A 20 38.38 -1.73 -15.93
CA ARG A 20 39.49 -2.71 -15.81
C ARG A 20 40.24 -2.71 -14.46
N GLY A 21 40.04 -3.77 -13.68
CA GLY A 21 40.91 -4.22 -12.59
C GLY A 21 40.30 -5.42 -11.85
N ALA A 22 40.78 -6.62 -12.14
CA ALA A 22 40.45 -7.89 -11.44
C ALA A 22 41.61 -8.27 -10.48
N PRO A 23 41.65 -9.50 -9.92
CA PRO A 23 40.91 -10.01 -8.77
C PRO A 23 41.87 -10.47 -7.63
N GLY A 24 41.36 -10.82 -6.44
CA GLY A 24 42.22 -11.40 -5.39
C GLY A 24 41.51 -12.16 -4.27
N ALA A 25 41.80 -13.48 -4.23
CA ALA A 25 41.88 -14.42 -3.08
C ALA A 25 40.65 -14.62 -2.15
N ARG A 26 39.97 -15.78 -2.13
CA ARG A 26 40.29 -17.11 -1.51
C ARG A 26 40.25 -17.16 0.03
N ALA A 27 39.22 -17.82 0.58
CA ALA A 27 39.24 -18.82 1.68
C ALA A 27 37.78 -19.34 1.86
N LEU A 28 37.40 -20.58 1.52
CA LEU A 28 37.52 -21.84 2.28
C LEU A 28 37.09 -21.75 3.76
N ALA A 29 35.93 -22.31 4.11
CA ALA A 29 35.80 -23.56 4.89
C ALA A 29 34.40 -23.72 5.54
N ALA A 30 33.90 -24.97 5.48
CA ALA A 30 33.04 -25.73 6.43
C ALA A 30 31.85 -25.02 7.11
N GLY A 31 30.61 -25.51 7.06
CA GLY A 31 30.15 -26.89 7.11
C GLY A 31 29.56 -27.19 8.49
N ALA A 32 28.23 -27.30 8.60
CA ALA A 32 27.51 -28.10 9.60
C ALA A 32 26.02 -28.12 9.26
N ALA A 33 25.58 -29.20 8.60
CA ALA A 33 24.18 -29.60 8.58
C ALA A 33 23.86 -30.31 9.91
N VAL A 34 22.79 -29.90 10.58
CA VAL A 34 22.23 -30.64 11.72
C VAL A 34 20.85 -31.15 11.31
N THR A 35 20.79 -32.45 11.10
CA THR A 35 19.58 -33.27 11.02
C THR A 35 19.26 -33.81 12.42
N ALA A 36 18.03 -33.61 12.89
CA ALA A 36 17.37 -34.39 13.95
C ALA A 36 15.86 -34.10 13.87
N ALA A 37 15.06 -35.01 13.31
CA ALA A 37 14.46 -36.21 13.92
C ALA A 37 13.10 -35.93 14.57
N VAL A 38 12.10 -36.56 13.93
CA VAL A 38 10.68 -36.70 14.23
C VAL A 38 10.38 -37.11 15.69
N LEU A 39 9.34 -36.51 16.28
CA LEU A 39 8.48 -37.20 17.24
C LEU A 39 7.01 -36.92 16.91
N LEU A 40 6.29 -38.03 16.70
CA LEU A 40 4.85 -38.15 16.54
C LEU A 40 4.15 -38.08 17.90
N ALA A 41 3.09 -37.29 18.01
CA ALA A 41 1.94 -37.44 18.91
C ALA A 41 0.87 -36.47 18.39
N GLY A 42 -0.40 -36.78 18.20
CA GLY A 42 -1.25 -37.93 18.45
C GLY A 42 -2.67 -37.40 18.18
N CYS A 43 -3.51 -38.20 17.53
CA CYS A 43 -4.90 -37.86 17.25
C CYS A 43 -5.69 -37.55 18.52
N ASP A 44 -6.64 -36.62 18.47
CA ASP A 44 -8.01 -37.00 18.84
C ASP A 44 -9.03 -36.12 18.11
N SER A 45 -9.98 -36.80 17.49
CA SER A 45 -11.06 -36.24 16.67
C SER A 45 -12.32 -36.28 17.52
N VAL A 46 -12.84 -35.12 17.92
CA VAL A 46 -14.22 -35.01 18.40
C VAL A 46 -15.03 -34.24 17.38
N SER A 47 -15.65 -35.01 16.49
CA SER A 47 -16.83 -34.60 15.74
C SER A 47 -18.05 -34.95 16.59
N GLY A 48 -18.87 -33.94 16.90
CA GLY A 48 -20.16 -34.12 17.54
C GLY A 48 -21.20 -33.20 16.92
N ILE A 49 -21.88 -33.70 15.90
CA ILE A 49 -23.17 -33.17 15.41
C ILE A 49 -24.26 -34.06 16.03
N PRO A 50 -25.16 -33.50 16.84
CA PRO A 50 -26.53 -33.99 17.00
C PRO A 50 -27.46 -32.95 16.35
N GLY A 51 -28.34 -33.24 15.41
CA GLY A 51 -29.17 -34.42 15.18
C GLY A 51 -30.52 -33.83 14.74
N ASP A 52 -30.98 -34.19 13.55
CA ASP A 52 -32.20 -33.66 12.91
C ASP A 52 -33.44 -34.52 13.27
N GLU A 53 -34.62 -33.90 13.15
CA GLU A 53 -36.00 -34.45 13.08
C GLU A 53 -36.80 -34.80 14.37
N PRO A 54 -38.16 -34.71 14.39
CA PRO A 54 -39.12 -34.11 13.43
C PRO A 54 -40.23 -33.21 14.04
N VAL A 55 -41.01 -32.62 13.13
CA VAL A 55 -42.15 -31.66 13.25
C VAL A 55 -43.40 -32.19 13.96
N ALA A 56 -44.07 -31.35 14.77
CA ALA A 56 -45.52 -31.37 14.98
C ALA A 56 -46.07 -29.97 15.34
N ALA A 57 -47.24 -29.63 14.80
CA ALA A 57 -47.79 -28.28 14.70
C ALA A 57 -48.85 -27.90 15.76
N ALA A 58 -48.95 -26.58 15.98
CA ALA A 58 -50.12 -25.71 16.24
C ALA A 58 -50.79 -25.58 17.64
N GLU A 59 -50.48 -24.44 18.29
CA GLU A 59 -51.35 -23.37 18.89
C GLU A 59 -52.33 -23.65 20.08
N PRO A 60 -52.70 -22.64 20.94
CA PRO A 60 -52.72 -21.17 20.72
C PRO A 60 -52.23 -20.21 21.86
N VAL A 61 -51.85 -19.01 21.40
CA VAL A 61 -52.05 -17.64 21.93
C VAL A 61 -51.85 -17.34 23.44
N ALA A 62 -50.80 -16.56 23.73
CA ALA A 62 -50.77 -15.58 24.82
C ALA A 62 -50.14 -14.27 24.31
N THR A 63 -50.91 -13.19 24.39
CA THR A 63 -50.53 -11.83 23.96
C THR A 63 -49.54 -11.21 24.95
N GLU A 64 -48.29 -11.01 24.55
CA GLU A 64 -47.32 -10.16 25.26
C GLU A 64 -47.33 -8.71 24.71
N PRO A 65 -47.11 -7.70 25.56
CA PRO A 65 -47.20 -6.30 25.16
C PRO A 65 -46.02 -5.89 24.26
N VAL A 66 -46.35 -5.19 23.18
CA VAL A 66 -45.41 -4.58 22.24
C VAL A 66 -44.57 -3.52 22.98
N PRO A 67 -43.23 -3.63 23.06
CA PRO A 67 -42.41 -2.52 23.50
C PRO A 67 -42.37 -1.48 22.38
N SER A 68 -42.66 -0.23 22.76
CA SER A 68 -42.56 0.95 21.89
C SER A 68 -41.21 0.99 21.19
N SER A 69 -41.25 1.19 19.87
CA SER A 69 -40.08 1.57 19.06
C SER A 69 -39.50 2.87 19.60
N ALA A 70 -38.46 2.76 20.42
CA ALA A 70 -37.60 3.89 20.73
C ALA A 70 -36.80 4.20 19.46
N THR A 71 -36.97 5.41 18.94
CA THR A 71 -36.09 5.98 17.90
C THR A 71 -34.67 5.98 18.43
N THR A 72 -33.85 5.02 18.00
CA THR A 72 -32.42 4.98 18.29
C THR A 72 -31.77 6.21 17.66
N ALA A 73 -31.22 7.09 18.50
CA ALA A 73 -30.36 8.17 18.04
C ALA A 73 -29.18 7.58 17.24
N PRO A 74 -28.68 8.27 16.20
CA PRO A 74 -27.55 7.76 15.43
C PRO A 74 -26.37 7.48 16.37
N ALA A 75 -25.81 6.27 16.28
CA ALA A 75 -24.58 5.94 16.98
C ALA A 75 -23.47 6.92 16.54
N PRO A 76 -22.61 7.38 17.47
CA PRO A 76 -21.47 8.20 17.10
C PRO A 76 -20.59 7.45 16.08
N PRO A 77 -19.91 8.15 15.16
CA PRO A 77 -19.04 7.52 14.18
C PRO A 77 -17.98 6.66 14.90
N PRO A 78 -17.55 5.54 14.28
CA PRO A 78 -16.59 4.64 14.88
C PRO A 78 -15.31 5.43 15.21
N THR A 79 -15.00 5.51 16.49
CA THR A 79 -13.73 6.05 16.97
C THR A 79 -12.67 4.97 16.80
N SER A 80 -11.53 5.31 16.20
CA SER A 80 -10.37 4.42 16.09
C SER A 80 -10.10 3.78 17.46
N THR A 81 -10.08 2.44 17.50
CA THR A 81 -9.96 1.64 18.74
C THR A 81 -8.54 1.63 19.30
N LEU A 82 -7.61 2.35 18.68
CA LEU A 82 -6.23 2.45 19.13
C LEU A 82 -6.14 3.24 20.45
N PRO A 83 -5.25 2.83 21.37
CA PRO A 83 -4.98 3.60 22.59
C PRO A 83 -4.51 5.03 22.25
N PRO A 84 -4.74 6.01 23.13
CA PRO A 84 -4.27 7.38 22.89
C PRO A 84 -2.75 7.40 22.64
N PRO A 85 -2.23 8.32 21.81
CA PRO A 85 -0.80 8.47 21.65
C PRO A 85 -0.10 8.68 23.01
N PRO A 86 1.18 8.27 23.15
CA PRO A 86 1.96 8.54 24.35
C PRO A 86 1.89 10.03 24.75
N ALA A 87 1.89 10.30 26.05
CA ALA A 87 1.75 11.67 26.56
C ALA A 87 2.92 12.57 26.16
N ASP A 88 4.09 11.96 26.00
CA ASP A 88 5.36 12.53 25.56
C ASP A 88 5.56 12.49 24.03
N ALA A 89 4.61 11.96 23.27
CA ALA A 89 4.70 11.94 21.81
C ALA A 89 4.84 13.37 21.24
N PRO A 90 5.66 13.56 20.19
CA PRO A 90 5.88 14.86 19.57
C PRO A 90 4.61 15.64 19.27
N GLU A 91 4.71 16.96 19.36
CA GLU A 91 3.60 17.83 18.99
C GLU A 91 3.41 17.83 17.47
N VAL A 92 2.17 17.63 17.05
CA VAL A 92 1.75 17.78 15.65
C VAL A 92 0.73 18.91 15.60
N GLY A 93 1.03 19.92 14.80
CA GLY A 93 0.19 21.11 14.68
C GLY A 93 -1.19 20.76 14.13
N ALA A 94 -2.20 21.46 14.65
CA ALA A 94 -3.58 21.24 14.29
C ALA A 94 -3.85 21.47 12.79
N VAL A 95 -4.85 20.76 12.27
CA VAL A 95 -5.31 20.87 10.89
C VAL A 95 -6.75 21.34 10.90
N PRO A 96 -7.03 22.61 10.56
CA PRO A 96 -8.40 23.12 10.50
C PRO A 96 -9.28 22.26 9.58
N GLY A 97 -10.42 21.81 10.12
CA GLY A 97 -11.38 20.97 9.40
C GLY A 97 -11.11 19.45 9.44
N VAL A 98 -9.97 19.01 9.99
CA VAL A 98 -9.61 17.58 10.15
C VAL A 98 -8.96 17.34 11.53
N PRO A 99 -9.71 17.44 12.63
CA PRO A 99 -9.16 17.38 13.99
C PRO A 99 -8.47 16.04 14.33
N GLU A 100 -8.87 14.94 13.70
CA GLU A 100 -8.31 13.60 13.88
C GLU A 100 -6.90 13.45 13.28
N ALA A 101 -6.51 14.30 12.32
CA ALA A 101 -5.24 14.21 11.60
C ALA A 101 -4.03 14.28 12.53
N ALA A 102 -4.03 15.24 13.45
CA ALA A 102 -2.93 15.41 14.39
C ALA A 102 -2.76 14.17 15.27
N THR A 103 -3.85 13.61 15.81
CA THR A 103 -3.79 12.41 16.65
C THR A 103 -3.26 11.19 15.89
N ALA A 104 -3.71 10.98 14.64
CA ALA A 104 -3.27 9.84 13.84
C ALA A 104 -1.77 9.90 13.52
N VAL A 105 -1.26 11.10 13.22
CA VAL A 105 0.17 11.31 12.92
C VAL A 105 1.02 11.34 14.18
N ARG A 106 0.48 11.76 15.34
CA ARG A 106 1.23 11.75 16.62
C ARG A 106 1.69 10.36 17.04
N ARG A 107 0.91 9.31 16.73
CA ARG A 107 1.34 7.92 17.00
C ARG A 107 2.58 7.57 16.18
N TRP A 108 2.53 7.82 14.87
CA TRP A 108 3.67 7.63 13.99
C TRP A 108 4.87 8.50 14.36
N ALA A 109 4.64 9.75 14.79
CA ALA A 109 5.72 10.66 15.18
C ALA A 109 6.45 10.19 16.45
N ALA A 110 5.76 9.55 17.39
CA ALA A 110 6.40 8.90 18.54
C ALA A 110 7.31 7.76 18.08
N ASP A 111 6.79 6.90 17.19
CA ASP A 111 7.55 5.78 16.63
C ASP A 111 8.77 6.28 15.83
N LEU A 112 8.65 7.38 15.09
CA LEU A 112 9.79 7.98 14.37
C LEU A 112 10.97 8.34 15.27
N GLU A 113 10.74 8.67 16.54
CA GLU A 113 11.80 9.01 17.50
C GLU A 113 12.45 7.78 18.14
N THR A 114 11.70 6.69 18.30
CA THR A 114 12.10 5.53 19.11
C THR A 114 12.46 4.30 18.29
N ASP A 115 11.81 4.13 17.15
CA ASP A 115 11.89 2.90 16.36
C ASP A 115 13.06 2.94 15.39
N THR A 116 13.54 1.75 15.05
CA THR A 116 14.44 1.55 13.94
C THR A 116 13.70 1.73 12.60
N ILE A 117 14.46 2.00 11.53
CA ILE A 117 13.90 2.05 10.17
C ILE A 117 13.18 0.74 9.80
N ALA A 118 13.68 -0.42 10.26
CA ALA A 118 13.03 -1.70 9.98
C ALA A 118 11.64 -1.81 10.66
N GLU A 119 11.54 -1.39 11.92
CA GLU A 119 10.25 -1.36 12.63
C GLU A 119 9.27 -0.36 11.98
N LEU A 120 9.77 0.78 11.50
CA LEU A 120 8.96 1.73 10.73
C LEU A 120 8.52 1.17 9.38
N GLN A 121 9.35 0.35 8.71
CA GLN A 121 8.97 -0.33 7.46
C GLN A 121 7.84 -1.32 7.70
N ASP A 122 7.89 -2.08 8.80
CA ASP A 122 6.82 -3.03 9.17
C ASP A 122 5.51 -2.29 9.50
N LYS A 123 5.58 -1.18 10.25
CA LYS A 123 4.40 -0.36 10.58
C LYS A 123 3.84 0.40 9.37
N CYS A 124 4.72 0.82 8.45
CA CYS A 124 4.37 1.56 7.25
C CYS A 124 4.39 0.69 5.99
N TRP A 125 3.90 -0.53 6.13
CA TRP A 125 3.90 -1.56 5.10
C TRP A 125 3.17 -1.17 3.79
N THR A 126 2.32 -0.14 3.80
CA THR A 126 1.68 0.39 2.58
C THR A 126 2.65 1.16 1.68
N LEU A 127 3.77 1.65 2.25
CA LEU A 127 4.84 2.33 1.55
C LEU A 127 5.96 1.34 1.16
N PRO A 128 6.67 1.55 0.03
CA PRO A 128 7.81 0.73 -0.30
C PRO A 128 8.90 0.83 0.79
N PRO A 129 9.53 -0.27 1.22
CA PRO A 129 10.52 -0.23 2.31
C PRO A 129 11.70 0.72 2.04
N GLY A 130 12.19 0.78 0.80
CA GLY A 130 13.23 1.74 0.40
C GLY A 130 12.78 3.19 0.56
N THR A 131 11.55 3.50 0.13
CA THR A 131 10.94 4.83 0.28
C THR A 131 10.80 5.22 1.74
N VAL A 132 10.42 4.30 2.63
CA VAL A 132 10.39 4.53 4.08
C VAL A 132 11.78 4.89 4.62
N ALA A 133 12.80 4.11 4.24
CA ALA A 133 14.17 4.35 4.67
C ALA A 133 14.70 5.72 4.23
N ASP A 134 14.41 6.11 2.99
CA ASP A 134 14.84 7.39 2.43
C ASP A 134 14.09 8.58 3.04
N MET A 135 12.75 8.50 3.10
CA MET A 135 11.90 9.58 3.60
C MET A 135 12.12 9.85 5.09
N TYR A 136 12.36 8.81 5.89
CA TYR A 136 12.43 8.93 7.36
C TYR A 136 13.87 9.05 7.88
N ALA A 137 14.86 9.20 7.00
CA ALA A 137 16.27 9.34 7.35
C ALA A 137 16.60 10.60 8.19
N GLN A 138 15.72 11.61 8.19
CA GLN A 138 15.91 12.87 8.93
C GLN A 138 14.76 13.18 9.90
N PRO A 139 14.62 12.44 11.01
CA PRO A 139 13.51 12.58 11.96
C PRO A 139 13.27 14.02 12.43
N GLN A 140 14.33 14.71 12.83
CA GLN A 140 14.21 16.06 13.41
C GLN A 140 13.70 17.09 12.39
N THR A 141 14.05 16.95 11.11
CA THR A 141 13.53 17.80 10.02
C THR A 141 12.03 17.58 9.82
N ILE A 142 11.59 16.34 9.91
CA ILE A 142 10.18 15.94 9.75
C ILE A 142 9.35 16.44 10.93
N LEU A 143 9.81 16.20 12.16
CA LEU A 143 9.13 16.65 13.39
C LEU A 143 9.00 18.17 13.43
N ALA A 144 10.01 18.91 12.99
CA ALA A 144 9.94 20.37 12.88
C ALA A 144 8.89 20.85 11.85
N ALA A 145 8.66 20.08 10.77
CA ALA A 145 7.57 20.37 9.84
C ALA A 145 6.20 20.07 10.45
N LEU A 146 6.07 18.92 11.13
CA LEU A 146 4.85 18.49 11.81
C LEU A 146 4.41 19.42 12.94
N ALA A 147 5.35 20.03 13.66
CA ALA A 147 5.03 20.98 14.74
C ALA A 147 4.35 22.28 14.25
N ARG A 148 4.35 22.55 12.94
CA ARG A 148 3.65 23.70 12.36
C ARG A 148 2.17 23.39 12.14
N PRO A 149 1.27 24.37 12.07
CA PRO A 149 -0.11 24.12 11.65
C PRO A 149 -0.18 23.49 10.26
N GLY A 150 -1.03 22.48 10.09
CA GLY A 150 -1.25 21.82 8.82
C GLY A 150 -2.41 22.41 8.01
N THR A 151 -2.53 21.96 6.77
CA THR A 151 -3.61 22.30 5.82
C THR A 151 -4.20 21.04 5.24
N ALA A 152 -5.47 21.06 4.83
CA ALA A 152 -6.12 19.92 4.19
C ALA A 152 -6.73 20.30 2.83
N THR A 153 -6.56 19.43 1.84
CA THR A 153 -7.37 19.31 0.62
C THR A 153 -8.36 18.16 0.81
N ALA A 154 -9.25 17.90 -0.16
CA ALA A 154 -10.23 16.81 -0.08
C ALA A 154 -9.61 15.43 0.22
N ASP A 155 -8.37 15.21 -0.22
CA ASP A 155 -7.75 13.87 -0.21
C ASP A 155 -6.48 13.83 0.63
N THR A 156 -5.86 14.98 0.91
CA THR A 156 -4.54 15.04 1.56
C THR A 156 -4.51 16.06 2.69
N VAL A 157 -3.79 15.72 3.75
CA VAL A 157 -3.37 16.64 4.81
C VAL A 157 -1.88 16.91 4.67
N THR A 158 -1.46 18.15 4.86
CA THR A 158 -0.08 18.59 4.64
C THR A 158 0.42 19.46 5.78
N TRP A 159 1.62 19.14 6.26
CA TRP A 159 2.44 19.99 7.12
C TRP A 159 3.69 20.38 6.35
N LYS A 160 4.15 21.62 6.51
CA LYS A 160 5.27 22.12 5.71
C LYS A 160 6.17 23.02 6.51
N SER A 161 7.47 22.83 6.41
CA SER A 161 8.51 23.78 6.82
C SER A 161 9.29 24.28 5.60
N ALA A 162 10.36 25.05 5.82
CA ALA A 162 11.29 25.38 4.75
C ALA A 162 12.13 24.17 4.29
N ALA A 163 12.24 23.13 5.13
CA ALA A 163 13.14 22.00 4.94
C ALA A 163 12.42 20.70 4.53
N ALA A 164 11.12 20.56 4.81
CA ALA A 164 10.35 19.38 4.44
C ALA A 164 8.87 19.71 4.21
N THR A 165 8.24 18.91 3.36
CA THR A 165 6.78 18.82 3.22
C THR A 165 6.36 17.41 3.62
N VAL A 166 5.43 17.30 4.55
CA VAL A 166 4.93 16.02 5.09
C VAL A 166 3.47 15.91 4.71
N THR A 167 3.11 14.86 3.98
CA THR A 167 1.75 14.65 3.50
C THR A 167 1.18 13.33 3.97
N VAL A 168 -0.12 13.31 4.25
CA VAL A 168 -0.85 12.12 4.66
C VAL A 168 -2.15 12.07 3.86
N GLU A 169 -2.44 10.90 3.30
CA GLU A 169 -3.74 10.63 2.69
C GLU A 169 -4.84 10.59 3.76
N ARG A 170 -5.99 11.18 3.45
CA ARG A 170 -7.08 11.28 4.41
C ARG A 170 -7.65 9.91 4.78
N ALA A 171 -7.65 8.95 3.86
CA ALA A 171 -8.03 7.58 4.14
C ALA A 171 -7.18 6.96 5.27
N ALA A 172 -5.86 7.17 5.26
CA ALA A 172 -4.95 6.66 6.28
C ALA A 172 -5.22 7.23 7.68
N ILE A 173 -5.74 8.46 7.77
CA ILE A 173 -6.07 9.11 9.05
C ILE A 173 -7.17 8.35 9.80
N THR A 174 -8.13 7.77 9.08
CA THR A 174 -9.28 7.06 9.67
C THR A 174 -8.88 5.80 10.44
N THR A 175 -7.73 5.21 10.08
CA THR A 175 -7.16 4.06 10.81
C THR A 175 -6.66 4.46 12.20
N GLY A 176 -6.31 5.73 12.38
CA GLY A 176 -5.67 6.27 13.57
C GLY A 176 -4.15 6.07 13.61
N TYR A 177 -3.52 5.44 12.62
CA TYR A 177 -2.07 5.40 12.48
C TYR A 177 -1.71 5.72 11.03
N ALA A 178 -1.19 6.92 10.78
CA ALA A 178 -0.97 7.42 9.44
C ALA A 178 0.52 7.57 9.12
N CYS A 179 1.02 6.74 8.21
CA CYS A 179 2.38 6.83 7.68
C CYS A 179 2.47 7.95 6.63
N PRO A 180 3.17 9.05 6.91
CA PRO A 180 3.26 10.16 5.98
C PRO A 180 4.26 9.88 4.86
N ARG A 181 4.06 10.54 3.73
CA ARG A 181 5.12 10.76 2.75
C ARG A 181 5.85 12.06 3.08
N VAL A 182 7.17 12.08 2.86
CA VAL A 182 8.04 13.21 3.18
C VAL A 182 8.79 13.61 1.92
N TYR A 183 8.74 14.90 1.61
CA TYR A 183 9.36 15.48 0.43
C TYR A 183 10.32 16.59 0.84
N GLY A 184 11.47 16.64 0.16
CA GLY A 184 12.45 17.70 0.32
C GLY A 184 11.98 19.05 -0.25
N PRO A 185 12.77 20.12 -0.04
CA PRO A 185 12.43 21.44 -0.56
C PRO A 185 12.41 21.45 -2.09
N GLY A 186 11.28 21.86 -2.66
CA GLY A 186 11.12 21.98 -4.12
C GLY A 186 10.92 20.66 -4.86
N GLU A 187 10.82 19.55 -4.13
CA GLU A 187 10.49 18.25 -4.70
C GLU A 187 9.02 18.19 -5.15
N THR A 188 8.78 17.47 -6.23
CA THR A 188 7.42 17.21 -6.73
C THR A 188 6.74 16.19 -5.81
N ILE A 189 5.56 16.54 -5.31
CA ILE A 189 4.71 15.60 -4.58
C ILE A 189 4.10 14.63 -5.59
N GLY A 190 4.31 13.34 -5.36
CA GLY A 190 3.78 12.28 -6.21
C GLY A 190 4.30 10.91 -5.81
N TYR A 191 4.06 9.96 -6.72
CA TYR A 191 4.43 8.56 -6.61
C TYR A 191 5.48 8.21 -7.67
N ASP A 192 6.32 7.23 -7.38
CA ASP A 192 7.42 6.84 -8.24
C ASP A 192 7.36 5.36 -8.66
N ASP A 193 8.36 4.94 -9.41
CA ASP A 193 8.54 3.57 -9.84
C ASP A 193 8.54 2.54 -8.68
N ALA A 194 9.03 2.92 -7.50
CA ALA A 194 9.03 2.04 -6.33
C ALA A 194 7.62 1.85 -5.77
N ASP A 195 6.80 2.91 -5.75
CA ASP A 195 5.39 2.82 -5.38
C ASP A 195 4.63 1.89 -6.33
N ALA A 196 4.85 2.01 -7.65
CA ALA A 196 4.22 1.14 -8.63
C ALA A 196 4.57 -0.34 -8.43
N ARG A 197 5.86 -0.64 -8.21
CA ARG A 197 6.31 -2.01 -7.92
C ARG A 197 5.74 -2.53 -6.60
N HIS A 198 5.66 -1.68 -5.57
CA HIS A 198 5.12 -2.07 -4.28
C HIS A 198 3.62 -2.34 -4.33
N THR A 199 2.87 -1.58 -5.13
CA THR A 199 1.45 -1.87 -5.43
C THR A 199 1.28 -3.27 -6.02
N VAL A 200 2.11 -3.67 -6.99
CA VAL A 200 2.07 -5.04 -7.55
C VAL A 200 2.49 -6.10 -6.54
N ARG A 201 3.55 -5.83 -5.76
CA ARG A 201 3.99 -6.74 -4.69
C ARG A 201 2.86 -6.99 -3.70
N ARG A 202 2.21 -5.94 -3.17
CA ARG A 202 1.08 -6.06 -2.24
C ARG A 202 -0.06 -6.88 -2.84
N TYR A 203 -0.45 -6.55 -4.06
CA TYR A 203 -1.51 -7.28 -4.76
C TYR A 203 -1.21 -8.79 -4.90
N LEU A 204 0.01 -9.13 -5.33
CA LEU A 204 0.42 -10.53 -5.48
C LEU A 204 0.57 -11.25 -4.13
N SER A 205 1.06 -10.55 -3.11
CA SER A 205 1.18 -11.05 -1.73
C SER A 205 -0.20 -11.47 -1.18
N ARG A 206 -1.21 -10.62 -1.35
CA ARG A 206 -2.61 -10.97 -1.03
C ARG A 206 -3.09 -12.18 -1.81
N LEU A 207 -2.83 -12.20 -3.12
CA LEU A 207 -3.30 -13.24 -4.03
C LEU A 207 -2.77 -14.63 -3.66
N VAL A 208 -1.51 -14.73 -3.21
CA VAL A 208 -0.90 -16.01 -2.81
C VAL A 208 -1.17 -16.37 -1.35
N GLY A 209 -1.94 -15.55 -0.62
CA GLY A 209 -2.34 -15.81 0.77
C GLY A 209 -1.31 -15.36 1.82
N GLU A 210 -0.35 -14.52 1.43
CA GLU A 210 0.69 -13.98 2.29
C GLU A 210 0.67 -12.44 2.25
N PRO A 211 -0.45 -11.77 2.62
CA PRO A 211 -0.51 -10.32 2.61
C PRO A 211 0.58 -9.72 3.52
N LEU A 212 1.09 -8.53 3.16
CA LEU A 212 2.16 -7.88 3.94
C LEU A 212 1.70 -7.51 5.36
N ASP A 213 0.41 -7.27 5.53
CA ASP A 213 -0.25 -7.07 6.81
C ASP A 213 -1.66 -7.68 6.76
N PRO A 214 -2.22 -8.24 7.84
CA PRO A 214 -3.57 -8.78 7.84
C PRO A 214 -4.67 -7.77 7.46
N ALA A 215 -4.44 -6.47 7.66
CA ALA A 215 -5.35 -5.41 7.23
C ALA A 215 -5.28 -5.13 5.73
N ASP A 216 -4.27 -5.66 5.02
CA ASP A 216 -4.04 -5.47 3.59
C ASP A 216 -5.10 -6.17 2.73
N THR A 217 -6.28 -5.57 2.70
CA THR A 217 -7.47 -6.05 2.01
C THR A 217 -7.90 -5.03 0.96
N GLU A 218 -8.63 -5.48 -0.06
CA GLU A 218 -9.12 -4.57 -1.11
C GLU A 218 -10.11 -3.54 -0.58
N ASP A 219 -10.87 -3.88 0.48
CA ASP A 219 -11.86 -2.96 1.08
C ASP A 219 -11.20 -1.85 1.90
N ALA A 220 -10.15 -2.17 2.66
CA ALA A 220 -9.45 -1.20 3.51
C ALA A 220 -8.36 -0.43 2.75
N HIS A 221 -7.71 -1.10 1.78
CA HIS A 221 -6.63 -0.55 0.99
C HIS A 221 -6.80 -0.96 -0.49
N PRO A 222 -7.65 -0.27 -1.26
CA PRO A 222 -7.89 -0.61 -2.66
C PRO A 222 -6.60 -0.57 -3.47
N LEU A 223 -6.35 -1.62 -4.26
CA LEU A 223 -5.25 -1.65 -5.22
C LEU A 223 -5.77 -1.75 -6.65
N LEU A 224 -6.99 -2.21 -6.87
CA LEU A 224 -7.59 -2.28 -8.20
C LEU A 224 -8.16 -0.92 -8.60
N CYS A 225 -7.96 -0.53 -9.85
CA CYS A 225 -8.60 0.67 -10.37
C CYS A 225 -10.12 0.53 -10.32
N ALA A 226 -10.81 1.57 -9.89
CA ALA A 226 -12.26 1.58 -9.83
C ALA A 226 -12.90 1.33 -11.21
N ALA A 227 -13.99 0.55 -11.25
CA ALA A 227 -14.74 0.33 -12.49
C ALA A 227 -15.53 1.57 -12.94
N SER A 228 -15.89 2.46 -11.99
CA SER A 228 -16.69 3.66 -12.22
C SER A 228 -16.19 4.83 -11.35
N PRO A 229 -16.07 6.05 -11.91
CA PRO A 229 -16.24 6.36 -13.33
C PRO A 229 -15.14 5.70 -14.19
N ALA A 230 -15.48 5.39 -15.44
CA ALA A 230 -14.51 4.85 -16.39
C ALA A 230 -13.43 5.91 -16.69
N THR A 231 -12.20 5.65 -16.26
CA THR A 231 -11.04 6.56 -16.44
C THR A 231 -9.88 5.94 -17.19
N TRP A 232 -9.92 4.63 -17.47
CA TRP A 232 -8.82 3.86 -18.05
C TRP A 232 -8.61 4.16 -19.54
N ASP A 233 -7.41 4.61 -19.91
CA ASP A 233 -6.96 4.86 -21.30
C ASP A 233 -5.41 4.83 -21.40
N PRO A 234 -4.77 3.66 -21.20
CA PRO A 234 -3.31 3.55 -21.22
C PRO A 234 -2.70 3.87 -22.60
N THR A 235 -3.50 3.79 -23.66
CA THR A 235 -3.08 4.08 -25.05
C THR A 235 -3.16 5.56 -25.42
N GLY A 236 -3.74 6.42 -24.57
CA GLY A 236 -3.98 7.83 -24.89
C GLY A 236 -4.92 8.03 -26.08
N SER A 237 -5.88 7.13 -26.28
CA SER A 237 -6.83 7.16 -27.38
C SER A 237 -7.90 8.26 -27.23
N GLY A 238 -8.07 8.79 -26.02
CA GLY A 238 -9.15 9.69 -25.62
C GLY A 238 -10.44 8.96 -25.22
N ARG A 239 -10.54 7.65 -25.45
CA ARG A 239 -11.71 6.84 -25.10
C ARG A 239 -11.49 6.14 -23.76
N LYS A 240 -12.02 6.74 -22.69
CA LYS A 240 -11.99 6.16 -21.35
C LYS A 240 -12.92 4.96 -21.23
N VAL A 241 -12.43 3.87 -20.66
CA VAL A 241 -13.17 2.63 -20.40
C VAL A 241 -13.02 2.21 -18.93
N PRO A 242 -13.84 1.28 -18.42
CA PRO A 242 -13.54 0.63 -17.14
C PRO A 242 -12.22 -0.14 -17.23
N ALA A 243 -11.45 -0.14 -16.14
CA ALA A 243 -10.21 -0.89 -16.08
C ALA A 243 -10.47 -2.41 -16.26
N PRO A 244 -9.73 -3.11 -17.14
CA PRO A 244 -9.93 -4.54 -17.39
C PRO A 244 -9.94 -5.44 -16.15
N LEU A 245 -9.08 -5.20 -15.17
CA LEU A 245 -9.02 -5.97 -13.92
C LEU A 245 -10.22 -5.72 -13.02
N ALA A 246 -10.82 -4.54 -13.05
CA ALA A 246 -12.03 -4.23 -12.29
C ALA A 246 -13.22 -5.09 -12.75
N ALA A 247 -13.29 -5.39 -14.06
CA ALA A 247 -14.32 -6.25 -14.64
C ALA A 247 -13.99 -7.75 -14.55
N ASN A 248 -12.71 -8.10 -14.36
CA ASN A 248 -12.26 -9.48 -14.31
C ASN A 248 -11.09 -9.64 -13.31
N PRO A 249 -11.38 -9.63 -12.00
CA PRO A 249 -10.34 -9.80 -10.98
C PRO A 249 -9.72 -11.21 -11.03
N GLY A 250 -10.38 -12.18 -11.67
CA GLY A 250 -9.93 -13.57 -11.81
C GLY A 250 -8.81 -13.82 -12.84
N LYS A 251 -8.30 -12.79 -13.52
CA LYS A 251 -7.21 -12.93 -14.53
C LYS A 251 -5.91 -13.54 -13.99
N LEU A 252 -5.74 -13.56 -12.67
CA LEU A 252 -4.56 -14.10 -11.99
C LEU A 252 -4.87 -15.36 -11.16
N THR A 253 -6.03 -15.98 -11.38
CA THR A 253 -6.34 -17.29 -10.79
C THR A 253 -5.26 -18.31 -11.13
N GLY A 254 -4.85 -19.09 -10.12
CA GLY A 254 -3.85 -20.15 -10.25
C GLY A 254 -2.40 -19.72 -10.10
N VAL A 255 -2.11 -18.44 -9.85
CA VAL A 255 -0.79 -18.01 -9.34
C VAL A 255 -0.63 -18.50 -7.90
N THR A 256 0.50 -19.13 -7.60
CA THR A 256 0.82 -19.69 -6.28
C THR A 256 2.09 -19.10 -5.67
N ALA A 257 2.94 -18.46 -6.47
CA ALA A 257 4.12 -17.76 -6.01
C ALA A 257 4.52 -16.68 -7.03
N PHE A 258 5.33 -15.72 -6.60
CA PHE A 258 5.95 -14.71 -7.46
C PHE A 258 7.35 -14.38 -6.94
N ASP A 259 8.21 -13.88 -7.81
CA ASP A 259 9.52 -13.37 -7.39
C ASP A 259 9.40 -11.87 -7.07
N GLY A 260 9.41 -11.56 -5.78
CA GLY A 260 9.29 -10.21 -5.24
C GLY A 260 10.52 -9.32 -5.46
N ASP A 261 11.66 -9.89 -5.84
CA ASP A 261 12.91 -9.18 -6.04
C ASP A 261 13.18 -8.89 -7.53
N GLU A 262 12.52 -9.62 -8.43
CA GLU A 262 12.62 -9.43 -9.88
C GLU A 262 11.55 -8.49 -10.48
N LEU A 263 10.89 -7.65 -9.66
CA LEU A 263 9.97 -6.64 -10.18
C LEU A 263 10.74 -5.54 -10.93
N THR A 264 10.36 -5.31 -12.19
CA THR A 264 10.89 -4.19 -12.99
C THR A 264 9.77 -3.30 -13.50
N SER A 265 10.00 -2.00 -13.58
CA SER A 265 9.00 -1.02 -14.02
C SER A 265 9.44 -0.29 -15.29
N GLN A 266 8.47 0.11 -16.10
CA GLN A 266 8.68 0.97 -17.26
C GLN A 266 7.49 1.90 -17.46
N TRP A 267 7.75 3.19 -17.63
CA TRP A 267 6.71 4.15 -18.00
C TRP A 267 6.16 3.86 -19.40
N LEU A 268 4.83 3.75 -19.49
CA LEU A 268 4.12 3.54 -20.74
C LEU A 268 3.75 4.88 -21.38
N SER A 269 3.14 5.75 -20.59
CA SER A 269 2.69 7.08 -20.99
C SER A 269 2.51 7.95 -19.73
N ALA A 270 2.11 9.22 -19.90
CA ALA A 270 1.84 10.07 -18.75
C ALA A 270 0.69 9.48 -17.91
N GLY A 271 0.96 9.23 -16.63
CA GLY A 271 0.00 8.63 -15.69
C GLY A 271 -0.19 7.12 -15.81
N TYR A 272 0.60 6.41 -16.64
CA TYR A 272 0.57 4.95 -16.75
C TYR A 272 1.96 4.34 -16.72
N ILE A 273 2.12 3.30 -15.91
CA ILE A 273 3.36 2.55 -15.73
C ILE A 273 3.08 1.06 -15.84
N THR A 274 4.00 0.31 -16.44
CA THR A 274 3.96 -1.15 -16.46
C THR A 274 4.95 -1.72 -15.46
N VAL A 275 4.57 -2.83 -14.81
CA VAL A 275 5.43 -3.58 -13.90
C VAL A 275 5.45 -5.05 -14.33
N ASP A 276 6.63 -5.54 -14.64
CA ASP A 276 6.88 -6.94 -14.98
C ASP A 276 7.32 -7.72 -13.75
N VAL A 277 6.75 -8.91 -13.57
CA VAL A 277 7.06 -9.80 -12.44
C VAL A 277 6.96 -11.27 -12.86
N PRO A 278 7.95 -12.11 -12.52
CA PRO A 278 7.82 -13.55 -12.68
C PRO A 278 6.78 -14.11 -11.71
N VAL A 279 5.79 -14.83 -12.24
CA VAL A 279 4.80 -15.55 -11.42
C VAL A 279 4.84 -17.05 -11.72
N THR A 280 4.68 -17.86 -10.70
CA THR A 280 4.63 -19.32 -10.78
C THR A 280 3.20 -19.79 -10.55
N THR A 281 2.73 -20.67 -11.42
CA THR A 281 1.39 -21.26 -11.32
C THR A 281 1.38 -22.57 -10.52
N ALA A 282 0.20 -23.05 -10.14
CA ALA A 282 0.03 -24.36 -9.51
C ALA A 282 0.60 -25.54 -10.32
N ALA A 283 0.78 -25.37 -11.64
CA ALA A 283 1.41 -26.36 -12.51
C ALA A 283 2.96 -26.33 -12.44
N GLY A 284 3.55 -25.42 -11.65
CA GLY A 284 5.01 -25.24 -11.52
C GLY A 284 5.64 -24.42 -12.64
N THR A 285 4.85 -23.90 -13.59
CA THR A 285 5.38 -23.06 -14.68
C THR A 285 5.52 -21.61 -14.23
N THR A 286 6.73 -21.06 -14.39
CA THR A 286 7.03 -19.64 -14.20
C THR A 286 6.91 -18.87 -15.51
N THR A 287 6.16 -17.77 -15.51
CA THR A 287 6.03 -16.85 -16.65
C THR A 287 6.05 -15.41 -16.14
N THR A 288 6.67 -14.50 -16.89
CA THR A 288 6.53 -13.07 -16.63
C THR A 288 5.07 -12.64 -16.86
N ARG A 289 4.56 -11.80 -15.97
CA ARG A 289 3.30 -11.07 -16.13
C ARG A 289 3.60 -9.59 -16.14
N THR A 290 2.93 -8.87 -17.03
CA THR A 290 3.00 -7.42 -17.11
C THR A 290 1.73 -6.83 -16.54
N PHE A 291 1.85 -6.09 -15.45
CA PHE A 291 0.78 -5.30 -14.87
C PHE A 291 0.82 -3.91 -15.46
N THR A 292 -0.32 -3.36 -15.85
CA THR A 292 -0.45 -1.94 -16.18
C THR A 292 -1.16 -1.25 -15.03
N LEU A 293 -0.56 -0.17 -14.53
CA LEU A 293 -1.05 0.64 -13.44
C LEU A 293 -1.36 2.04 -13.93
N ALA A 294 -2.38 2.67 -13.35
CA ALA A 294 -2.66 4.09 -13.50
C ALA A 294 -2.24 4.82 -12.23
N GLU A 295 -1.62 5.98 -12.39
CA GLU A 295 -1.35 6.91 -11.31
C GLU A 295 -2.63 7.70 -10.98
N GLY A 296 -2.96 7.78 -9.69
CA GLY A 296 -4.05 8.57 -9.16
C GLY A 296 -3.61 9.41 -7.97
N ASP A 297 -4.55 10.14 -7.36
CA ASP A 297 -4.27 11.06 -6.26
C ASP A 297 -3.80 10.33 -4.99
N GLU A 298 -4.25 9.09 -4.78
CA GLU A 298 -3.94 8.22 -3.63
C GLU A 298 -2.94 7.09 -3.99
N GLY A 299 -2.21 7.24 -5.10
CA GLY A 299 -1.19 6.29 -5.51
C GLY A 299 -1.53 5.53 -6.79
N TYR A 300 -0.87 4.40 -6.99
CA TYR A 300 -1.10 3.56 -8.16
C TYR A 300 -2.24 2.56 -7.94
N CYS A 301 -3.09 2.41 -8.95
CA CYS A 301 -4.06 1.32 -9.03
C CYS A 301 -3.73 0.38 -10.20
N LEU A 302 -3.95 -0.92 -10.05
CA LEU A 302 -3.80 -1.93 -11.10
C LEU A 302 -5.05 -1.96 -11.98
N GLY A 303 -4.88 -1.72 -13.28
CA GLY A 303 -6.00 -1.73 -14.20
C GLY A 303 -5.99 -2.85 -15.23
N ASP A 304 -4.83 -3.39 -15.60
CA ASP A 304 -4.76 -4.55 -16.47
C ASP A 304 -3.57 -5.48 -16.13
N VAL A 305 -3.64 -6.71 -16.61
CA VAL A 305 -2.55 -7.67 -16.59
C VAL A 305 -2.52 -8.50 -17.88
N THR A 306 -1.34 -8.62 -18.46
CA THR A 306 -1.05 -9.40 -19.67
C THR A 306 0.07 -10.40 -19.44
N ARG A 307 0.21 -11.34 -20.37
CA ARG A 307 1.35 -12.27 -20.44
C ARG A 307 2.47 -11.68 -21.27
#